data_AF-A0A2D8GJA6-F1
#
_entry.id   AF-A0A2D8GJA6-F1
#
_cell.length_a   1.000
_cell.length_b   1.000
_cell.length_c   1.000
_cell.angle_alpha   90.00
_cell.angle_beta   90.00
_cell.angle_gamma   90.00
#
_symmetry.space_group_name_H-M   'P 1'
#
loop_
_entity.id
_entity.type
_entity.pdbx_description
1 polymer ?
#
loop_
_entity_poly.entity_id
_entity_poly.type
_entity_poly.pdbx_seq_one_letter_code
_entity_poly.pdbx_strand_id
1 'polypeptide(L)' 'MKVLLRNPARELEFDGPMAVSALLERLDLNRESHLVIEDGTLVPADAMLAVGAVVEIRSVISGGSHS' A
#
# COMPACT_ATOMS: atom_id res chain seq x y z
N MET A 1 -10.00 -2.21 -6.96
CA MET A 1 -9.35 -1.89 -5.68
C MET A 1 -8.67 -0.55 -5.82
N LYS A 2 -8.88 0.37 -4.87
CA LYS A 2 -8.32 1.74 -4.93
C LYS A 2 -7.09 1.82 -4.01
N VAL A 3 -5.94 2.21 -4.56
CA VAL A 3 -4.67 2.27 -3.83
C VAL A 3 -4.22 3.72 -3.69
N LEU A 4 -3.96 4.13 -2.45
CA LEU A 4 -3.53 5.48 -2.05
C LEU A 4 -2.09 5.42 -1.55
N LEU A 5 -1.15 5.90 -2.34
CA LEU A 5 0.23 6.09 -1.90
C LEU A 5 0.34 7.44 -1.20
N ARG A 6 0.91 7.45 0.01
CA ARG A 6 1.21 8.67 0.76
C ARG A 6 2.73 8.87 0.76
N ASN A 7 3.17 10.00 0.17
CA ASN A 7 4.55 10.45 0.04
C ASN A 7 5.40 9.73 -1.05
N PRO A 8 5.32 10.14 -2.33
CA PRO A 8 4.47 11.19 -2.89
C PRO A 8 3.00 10.75 -3.03
N ALA A 9 2.07 11.70 -3.00
CA ALA A 9 0.64 11.42 -3.09
C ALA A 9 0.26 10.91 -4.49
N ARG A 10 -0.21 9.66 -4.60
CA ARG A 10 -0.68 9.07 -5.86
C ARG A 10 -1.88 8.17 -5.60
N GLU A 11 -2.83 8.19 -6.51
CA GLU A 11 -3.99 7.30 -6.52
C GLU A 11 -3.89 6.36 -7.73
N LEU A 12 -4.14 5.07 -7.51
CA LEU A 12 -4.10 4.03 -8.53
C LEU A 12 -5.30 3.09 -8.38
N GLU A 13 -5.79 2.59 -9.52
CA GLU A 13 -6.83 1.57 -9.55
C GLU A 13 -6.26 0.26 -10.09
N PHE A 14 -6.63 -0.84 -9.43
CA PHE A 14 -6.25 -2.19 -9.81
C PHE A 14 -7.49 -3.08 -9.97
N ASP A 15 -7.50 -3.89 -11.01
CA ASP A 15 -8.55 -4.86 -11.28
C ASP A 15 -8.39 -6.13 -10.42
N GLY A 16 -9.49 -6.57 -9.84
CA GLY A 16 -9.57 -7.82 -9.07
C GLY A 16 -8.90 -7.78 -7.69
N PRO A 17 -9.03 -8.87 -6.92
CA PRO A 17 -8.32 -9.05 -5.66
C PRO A 17 -6.85 -9.41 -5.89
N MET A 18 -5.96 -9.02 -4.98
CA MET A 18 -4.54 -9.41 -5.05
C MET A 18 -3.89 -9.48 -3.68
N ALA A 19 -2.83 -10.28 -3.58
CA ALA A 19 -2.00 -10.33 -2.39
C ALA A 19 -1.27 -9.00 -2.19
N VAL A 20 -1.05 -8.62 -0.93
CA VAL A 20 -0.28 -7.43 -0.57
C VAL A 20 1.14 -7.48 -1.16
N SER A 21 1.81 -8.63 -1.12
CA SER A 21 3.13 -8.83 -1.74
C SER A 21 3.11 -8.49 -3.24
N ALA A 22 2.14 -9.02 -3.98
CA ALA A 22 2.00 -8.77 -5.42
C ALA A 22 1.71 -7.29 -5.73
N LEU A 23 0.93 -6.61 -4.87
CA LEU A 23 0.70 -5.16 -5.01
C LEU A 23 2.01 -4.38 -4.83
N LEU A 24 2.79 -4.68 -3.78
CA LEU A 24 4.04 -3.99 -3.50
C LEU A 24 5.08 -4.23 -4.59
N GLU A 25 5.20 -5.46 -5.10
CA GLU A 25 6.06 -5.79 -6.25
C GLU A 25 5.68 -5.00 -7.50
N ARG A 26 4.39 -4.90 -7.82
CA ARG A 26 3.90 -4.11 -8.98
C ARG A 26 4.19 -2.62 -8.86
N LEU A 27 4.29 -2.11 -7.64
CA LEU A 27 4.60 -0.72 -7.35
C LEU A 27 6.11 -0.48 -7.14
N ASP A 28 6.93 -1.53 -7.24
CA ASP A 28 8.37 -1.50 -6.94
C ASP A 28 8.67 -0.96 -5.53
N LEU A 29 7.87 -1.37 -4.54
CA LEU A 29 7.98 -0.95 -3.15
C LEU A 29 8.49 -2.07 -2.24
N ASN A 30 9.48 -1.75 -1.41
CA ASN A 30 9.95 -2.68 -0.38
C ASN A 30 8.98 -2.73 0.81
N ARG A 31 8.53 -3.93 1.17
CA ARG A 31 7.64 -4.15 2.31
C ARG A 31 8.24 -3.75 3.67
N GLU A 32 9.55 -3.91 3.86
CA GLU A 32 10.20 -3.50 5.11
C GLU A 32 10.11 -1.98 5.34
N SER A 33 9.97 -1.23 4.24
CA SER A 33 9.86 0.23 4.26
C SER A 33 8.43 0.75 4.17
N HIS A 34 7.42 -0.13 4.04
CA HIS A 34 6.03 0.27 3.78
C HIS A 34 5.00 -0.56 4.56
N LEU A 35 4.07 0.14 5.20
CA LEU A 35 2.86 -0.43 5.78
C LEU A 35 1.73 -0.38 4.77
N VAL A 36 0.91 -1.42 4.80
CA VAL A 36 -0.29 -1.54 3.97
C VAL A 36 -1.50 -1.61 4.87
N ILE A 37 -2.46 -0.72 4.62
CA ILE A 37 -3.68 -0.56 5.41
C ILE A 37 -4.87 -0.80 4.47
N GLU A 38 -5.71 -1.79 4.77
CA GLU A 38 -6.94 -2.09 4.03
C GLU A 38 -8.13 -1.58 4.83
N ASP A 39 -8.93 -0.69 4.24
CA ASP A 39 -10.15 -0.11 4.84
C ASP A 39 -9.94 0.40 6.27
N GLY A 40 -8.77 1.00 6.53
CA GLY A 40 -8.37 1.54 7.84
C GLY A 40 -7.69 0.56 8.78
N THR A 41 -7.50 -0.70 8.39
CA THR A 41 -6.87 -1.75 9.21
C THR A 41 -5.50 -2.14 8.67
N LEU A 42 -4.47 -2.21 9.51
CA LEU A 42 -3.14 -2.69 9.11
C LEU A 42 -3.19 -4.18 8.76
N VAL A 43 -2.69 -4.56 7.59
CA VAL A 43 -2.71 -5.94 7.10
C VAL A 43 -1.31 -6.55 6.91
N PRO A 44 -1.17 -7.88 7.11
CA PRO A 44 0.09 -8.59 6.90
C PRO A 44 0.47 -8.70 5.41
N ALA A 45 1.68 -9.22 5.15
CA ALA A 45 2.33 -9.23 3.82
C ALA A 45 1.64 -10.12 2.79
N ASP A 46 1.03 -11.16 3.33
CA ASP A 46 0.38 -12.28 2.68
C ASP A 46 -1.14 -12.13 2.69
N ALA A 47 -1.66 -11.03 3.23
CA ALA A 47 -3.09 -10.73 3.17
C ALA A 47 -3.56 -10.58 1.72
N MET A 48 -4.78 -11.03 1.48
CA MET A 48 -5.49 -10.83 0.21
C MET A 48 -6.35 -9.58 0.30
N LEU A 49 -6.10 -8.63 -0.58
CA LEU A 49 -6.85 -7.38 -0.68
C LEU A 49 -8.08 -7.59 -1.56
N ALA A 50 -9.24 -7.09 -1.11
CA ALA A 50 -10.49 -7.26 -1.83
C ALA A 50 -10.62 -6.33 -3.05
N VAL A 51 -11.38 -6.76 -4.07
CA VAL A 51 -11.62 -5.98 -5.31
C VAL A 51 -12.21 -4.58 -5.05
N GLY A 52 -12.99 -4.41 -3.98
CA GLY A 52 -13.62 -3.14 -3.61
C GLY A 52 -12.88 -2.36 -2.52
N ALA A 53 -11.76 -2.88 -2.01
CA ALA A 53 -11.07 -2.29 -0.87
C ALA A 53 -10.40 -0.95 -1.22
N VAL A 54 -10.31 -0.09 -0.22
CA VAL A 54 -9.42 1.09 -0.21
C VAL A 54 -8.15 0.72 0.53
N VAL A 55 -7.04 0.78 -0.17
CA VAL A 55 -5.73 0.37 0.33
C VAL A 55 -4.84 1.59 0.44
N GLU A 56 -4.34 1.88 1.63
CA GLU A 56 -3.34 2.92 1.84
C GLU A 56 -1.95 2.31 2.00
N ILE A 57 -0.98 2.90 1.31
CA ILE A 57 0.44 2.56 1.45
C ILE A 57 1.14 3.73 2.11
N ARG A 58 1.78 3.46 3.25
CA ARG A 58 2.51 4.45 4.05
C ARG A 58 3.95 4.03 4.20
N SER A 59 4.89 4.95 3.96
CA SER A 59 6.28 4.71 4.32
C SER A 59 6.45 4.65 5.85
N VAL A 60 7.25 3.70 6.34
CA VAL A 60 7.65 3.61 7.77
C VAL A 60 8.84 4.50 8.11
N ILE A 61 9.50 5.07 7.10
CA ILE A 61 10.56 6.03 7.33
C ILE A 61 9.88 7.34 7.70
N SER A 62 9.95 7.70 8.99
CA SER A 62 9.57 9.04 9.43
C SER A 62 10.34 10.03 8.57
N GLY A 63 9.65 10.97 7.93
CA GLY A 63 10.26 12.11 7.24
C GLY A 63 10.98 13.05 8.21
N GLY A 64 12.00 12.53 8.91
CA GLY A 64 13.02 13.32 9.58
C GLY A 64 14.03 13.75 8.53
N SER A 65 13.95 15.04 8.18
CA SER A 65 14.81 15.75 7.22
C SER A 65 14.50 15.55 5.74
N HIS A 66 13.65 16.42 5.20
CA HIS A 66 14.14 17.48 4.32
C HIS A 66 13.20 18.70 4.39
N SER A 67 13.86 19.84 4.59
CA SER A 67 13.42 21.24 4.68
C SER A 67 12.38 21.69 3.66
#